data_AF-A0A4R0DHU3-F1
#
_entry.id   AF-A0A4R0DHU3-F1
#
_cell.length_a   1.000
_cell.length_b   1.000
_cell.length_c   1.000
_cell.angle_alpha   90.00
_cell.angle_beta   90.00
_cell.angle_gamma   90.00
#
_symmetry.space_group_name_H-M   'P 1'
#
loop_
_entity.id
_entity.type
_entity.pdbx_description
1 polymer ?
#
loop_
_entity_poly.entity_id
_entity_poly.type
_entity_poly.pdbx_seq_one_letter_code
_entity_poly.pdbx_strand_id
1 'polypeptide(L)' 'MDIIEAKKNLQALHDDKDKILSLNHLNSTQAFRFECDKRVRQIDGNIEAIRQNIKRYEH' A
#
# COMPACT_ATOMS: atom_id res chain seq x y z
N MET A 1 -16.70 9.17 1.51
CA MET A 1 -16.03 7.93 1.03
C MET A 1 -16.80 6.78 1.62
N ASP A 2 -17.35 5.90 0.78
CA ASP A 2 -18.13 4.76 1.25
C ASP A 2 -17.20 3.72 1.89
N ILE A 3 -17.58 3.13 3.03
CA ILE A 3 -16.74 2.16 3.77
C ILE A 3 -16.42 0.93 2.92
N ILE A 4 -17.31 0.54 2.00
CA ILE A 4 -17.10 -0.57 1.07
C ILE A 4 -16.03 -0.19 0.04
N GLU A 5 -16.06 1.04 -0.45
CA GLU A 5 -15.05 1.58 -1.37
C GLU A 5 -13.68 1.71 -0.69
N ALA A 6 -13.64 2.14 0.57
CA ALA A 6 -12.41 2.20 1.37
C ALA A 6 -11.79 0.81 1.58
N LYS A 7 -12.60 -0.22 1.84
CA LYS A 7 -12.14 -1.61 1.97
C LYS A 7 -11.60 -2.17 0.66
N LYS A 8 -12.25 -1.89 -0.48
CA LYS A 8 -11.74 -2.28 -1.81
C LYS A 8 -10.40 -1.63 -2.12
N ASN A 9 -10.25 -0.34 -1.83
CA ASN A 9 -9.00 0.37 -2.03
C ASN A 9 -7.88 -0.17 -1.15
N LEU A 10 -8.19 -0.56 0.10
CA LEU A 10 -7.22 -1.18 1.00
C LEU A 10 -6.71 -2.52 0.44
N GLN A 11 -7.61 -3.35 -0.08
CA GLN A 11 -7.24 -4.62 -0.71
C GLN A 11 -6.35 -4.41 -1.93
N ALA A 12 -6.71 -3.48 -2.82
CA ALA A 12 -5.92 -3.17 -4.01
C ALA A 12 -4.50 -2.67 -3.66
N LEU A 13 -4.36 -1.90 -2.59
CA LEU A 13 -3.05 -1.44 -2.09
C LEU A 13 -2.20 -2.60 -1.54
N HIS A 14 -2.82 -3.59 -0.89
CA HIS A 14 -2.13 -4.79 -0.44
C HIS A 14 -1.63 -5.64 -1.62
N ASP A 15 -2.46 -5.85 -2.63
CA ASP A 15 -2.08 -6.59 -3.85
C ASP A 15 -0.94 -5.88 -4.62
N ASP A 16 -0.95 -4.55 -4.72
CA ASP A 16 0.13 -3.77 -5.35
C ASP A 16 1.46 -3.93 -4.59
N LYS A 17 1.40 -3.87 -3.25
CA LYS A 17 2.57 -4.07 -2.38
C LYS A 17 3.16 -5.46 -2.56
N ASP A 18 2.34 -6.50 -2.60
CA ASP A 18 2.79 -7.89 -2.75
C ASP A 18 3.49 -8.11 -4.11
N LYS A 19 2.92 -7.54 -5.17
CA LYS A 19 3.49 -7.59 -6.52
C LYS A 19 4.85 -6.88 -6.60
N ILE A 20 4.99 -5.71 -5.98
CA ILE A 20 6.25 -4.96 -5.92
C ILE A 20 7.33 -5.75 -5.17
N LEU A 21 6.98 -6.34 -4.03
CA LEU A 21 7.91 -7.16 -3.23
C LEU A 21 8.36 -8.41 -4.01
N SER A 22 7.44 -9.06 -4.71
CA SER A 22 7.74 -10.20 -5.57
C SER A 22 8.73 -9.83 -6.70
N LEU A 23 8.55 -8.67 -7.35
CA LEU A 23 9.47 -8.17 -8.37
C LEU A 23 10.84 -7.77 -7.80
N ASN A 24 10.87 -7.21 -6.58
CA ASN A 24 12.12 -6.82 -5.92
C ASN A 24 13.07 -8.02 -5.70
N HIS A 25 12.51 -9.20 -5.41
CA HIS A 25 13.32 -10.40 -5.11
C HIS A 25 13.98 -11.06 -6.34
N LEU A 26 13.46 -10.86 -7.55
CA LEU A 26 13.80 -11.71 -8.71
C LEU A 26 15.06 -11.31 -9.50
N ASN A 27 15.45 -10.03 -9.54
CA ASN A 27 16.77 -9.52 -10.00
C ASN A 27 16.68 -8.01 -10.22
N SER A 28 16.84 -7.26 -9.13
CA SER A 28 16.61 -5.82 -9.14
C SER A 28 17.89 -5.06 -8.84
N THR A 29 18.31 -4.21 -9.77
CA THR A 29 19.41 -3.24 -9.58
C THR A 29 19.13 -2.40 -8.33
N GLN A 30 20.17 -1.85 -7.68
CA GLN A 30 19.99 -1.04 -6.46
C GLN A 30 18.97 0.09 -6.64
N ALA A 31 18.92 0.70 -7.82
CA ALA A 31 17.92 1.72 -8.16
C ALA A 31 16.48 1.17 -8.18
N PHE A 32 16.27 -0.02 -8.74
CA PHE A 32 14.95 -0.66 -8.72
C PHE A 32 14.52 -1.03 -7.31
N ARG A 33 15.43 -1.56 -6.48
CA ARG A 33 15.13 -1.88 -5.08
C ARG A 33 14.73 -0.62 -4.31
N PHE A 34 15.46 0.47 -4.50
CA PHE A 34 15.16 1.75 -3.89
C PHE A 34 13.78 2.29 -4.28
N GLU A 35 13.43 2.25 -5.57
CA GLU A 35 12.10 2.69 -6.02
C GLU A 35 10.98 1.77 -5.51
N CYS A 36 11.23 0.45 -5.41
CA CYS A 36 10.30 -0.49 -4.78
C CYS A 36 10.08 -0.15 -3.30
N ASP A 37 11.15 0.02 -2.52
CA ASP A 37 11.09 0.40 -1.10
C ASP A 37 10.36 1.73 -0.90
N LYS A 38 10.66 2.72 -1.74
CA LYS A 38 9.99 4.02 -1.73
C LYS A 38 8.50 3.88 -1.99
N ARG A 39 8.10 3.06 -2.96
CA ARG A 39 6.70 2.82 -3.29
C ARG A 39 5.97 2.09 -2.16
N VAL A 40 6.60 1.09 -1.54
CA VAL A 40 6.04 0.38 -0.38
C VAL A 40 5.78 1.35 0.78
N ARG A 41 6.72 2.26 1.09
CA ARG A 41 6.52 3.27 2.14
C ARG A 41 5.35 4.22 1.86
N GLN A 42 5.15 4.61 0.60
CA GLN A 42 3.99 5.42 0.20
C GLN A 42 2.67 4.65 0.41
N ILE A 43 2.64 3.37 0.05
CA ILE A 43 1.47 2.51 0.25
C ILE A 43 1.16 2.37 1.74
N ASP A 44 2.17 2.13 2.58
CA ASP A 44 1.98 2.02 4.03
C ASP A 44 1.41 3.32 4.63
N GLY A 45 1.92 4.48 4.22
CA GLY A 45 1.37 5.78 4.64
C GLY A 45 -0.11 5.97 4.24
N ASN A 46 -0.48 5.54 3.03
CA ASN A 46 -1.87 5.60 2.56
C ASN A 46 -2.78 4.65 3.36
N ILE A 47 -2.30 3.45 3.69
CA ILE A 47 -3.03 2.48 4.52
C ILE A 47 -3.29 3.07 5.91
N GLU A 48 -2.29 3.68 6.55
CA GLU A 48 -2.47 4.31 7.86
C GLU A 48 -3.46 5.46 7.81
N ALA A 49 -3.40 6.32 6.79
CA ALA A 49 -4.34 7.42 6.60
C ALA A 49 -5.79 6.91 6.44
N ILE A 50 -5.99 5.86 5.63
CA ILE A 50 -7.32 5.24 5.45
C ILE A 50 -7.81 4.62 6.76
N ARG A 51 -6.96 3.89 7.48
CA ARG A 51 -7.29 3.30 8.79
C ARG A 51 -7.71 4.35 9.81
N GLN A 52 -7.00 5.47 9.88
CA GLN A 52 -7.35 6.58 10.78
C GLN A 52 -8.68 7.23 10.40
N ASN A 53 -8.94 7.43 9.09
CA ASN A 53 -10.22 7.93 8.62
C ASN A 53 -11.36 6.98 9.01
N ILE A 54 -11.23 5.67 8.76
CA ILE A 54 -12.24 4.68 9.14
C ILE A 54 -12.53 4.73 10.64
N LYS A 55 -11.51 4.70 11.50
CA LYS A 55 -11.69 4.83 12.96
C LYS A 55 -12.45 6.08 13.37
N ARG A 56 -12.26 7.19 12.65
CA ARG A 56 -12.93 8.47 12.93
C ARG A 56 -14.41 8.46 12.54
N TYR A 57 -14.81 7.61 11.60
CA TYR A 57 -16.21 7.45 11.19
C TYR A 57 -16.96 6.36 11.98
N GLU A 58 -16.28 5.57 12.80
CA GLU A 58 -16.87 4.55 13.67
C GLU A 58 -17.15 5.05 15.12
N HIS A 59 -16.94 6.34 15.39
CA HIS A 59 -17.25 7.00 16.66
C HIS A 59 -18.29 8.10 16.44
#